data_AF-A0A4R6MKQ0-F1
#
_entry.id   AF-A0A4R6MKQ0-F1
#
_cell.length_a   1.000
_cell.length_b   1.000
_cell.length_c   1.000
_cell.angle_alpha   90.00
_cell.angle_beta   90.00
_cell.angle_gamma   90.00
#
_symmetry.space_group_name_H-M   'P 1'
#
loop_
_entity.id
_entity.type
_entity.pdbx_description
1 polymer ?
#
loop_
_entity_poly.entity_id
_entity_poly.type
_entity_poly.pdbx_seq_one_letter_code
_entity_poly.pdbx_strand_id
1 'polypeptide(L)' 'MDFIAILSGRIILEFLGASARFLYFNLSTLLNDNDFRTFSSFWSPSVSNKKKDENSEMNHMIGVLFFGALIMLLIIFNA' A
#
# COMPACT_ATOMS: atom_id res chain seq x y z
N MET A 1 4.68 16.67 -18.22
CA MET A 1 4.86 16.24 -16.82
C MET A 1 6.27 15.67 -16.70
N ASP A 2 7.03 16.11 -15.71
CA ASP A 2 8.40 15.64 -15.48
C ASP A 2 8.38 14.13 -15.13
N PHE A 3 9.26 13.33 -15.75
CA PHE A 3 9.39 11.89 -15.51
C PHE A 3 9.56 11.56 -14.02
N ILE A 4 10.23 12.46 -13.28
CA ILE A 4 10.42 12.37 -11.83
C ILE A 4 9.07 12.38 -11.08
N ALA A 5 8.11 13.19 -11.53
CA ALA A 5 6.80 13.31 -10.89
C ALA A 5 5.94 12.05 -11.09
N ILE A 6 6.06 11.40 -12.25
CA ILE A 6 5.35 10.14 -12.53
C ILE A 6 5.92 9.03 -11.65
N LEU A 7 7.25 8.94 -11.57
CA LEU A 7 7.92 7.92 -10.76
C LEU A 7 7.65 8.12 -9.27
N SER A 8 7.70 9.36 -8.78
CA SER A 8 7.43 9.67 -7.37
C SER A 8 5.97 9.36 -7.02
N GLY A 9 5.01 9.70 -7.89
CA GLY A 9 3.61 9.36 -7.70
C GLY A 9 3.37 7.86 -7.59
N ARG A 10 4.04 7.06 -8.46
CA ARG A 10 3.98 5.60 -8.40
C ARG A 10 4.49 5.07 -7.06
N ILE A 11 5.65 5.53 -6.61
CA ILE A 11 6.26 5.11 -5.34
C ILE A 11 5.37 5.49 -4.14
N ILE A 12 4.77 6.67 -4.15
CA ILE A 12 3.86 7.12 -3.08
C ILE A 12 2.63 6.21 -3.00
N LEU A 13 2.01 5.90 -4.15
CA LEU A 13 0.85 5.00 -4.20
C LEU A 13 1.20 3.60 -3.72
N GLU A 14 2.33 3.08 -4.17
CA GLU A 14 2.81 1.79 -3.71
C GLU A 14 3.05 1.79 -2.18
N PHE A 15 3.71 2.82 -1.62
CA PHE A 15 3.93 2.93 -0.18
C PHE A 15 2.61 3.01 0.60
N LEU A 16 1.63 3.76 0.08
CA LEU A 16 0.30 3.86 0.66
C LEU A 16 -0.40 2.50 0.69
N GLY A 17 -0.36 1.74 -0.40
CA GLY A 17 -0.97 0.41 -0.43
C GLY A 17 -0.27 -0.60 0.48
N ALA A 18 1.05 -0.53 0.61
CA ALA A 18 1.78 -1.34 1.58
C ALA A 18 1.39 -1.01 3.03
N SER A 19 1.19 0.27 3.33
CA SER A 19 0.73 0.74 4.63
C SER A 19 -0.68 0.25 4.93
N ALA A 20 -1.59 0.34 3.97
CA ALA A 20 -2.95 -0.18 4.10
C ALA A 20 -2.95 -1.70 4.35
N ARG A 21 -2.15 -2.48 3.61
CA ARG A 21 -2.02 -3.93 3.82
C ARG A 21 -1.42 -4.27 5.19
N PHE A 22 -0.39 -3.54 5.61
CA PHE A 22 0.25 -3.74 6.91
C PHE A 22 -0.76 -3.50 8.05
N LEU A 23 -1.53 -2.42 7.97
CA LEU A 23 -2.57 -2.12 8.95
C LEU A 23 -3.67 -3.17 8.94
N TYR A 24 -4.19 -3.53 7.76
CA TYR A 24 -5.22 -4.55 7.62
C TYR A 24 -4.79 -5.89 8.23
N PHE A 25 -3.58 -6.36 7.89
CA PHE A 25 -3.07 -7.64 8.36
C PHE A 25 -2.90 -7.62 9.88
N ASN A 26 -2.19 -6.64 10.43
CA ASN A 26 -1.92 -6.59 11.87
C ASN A 26 -3.18 -6.29 12.70
N LEU A 27 -4.14 -5.55 12.17
CA LEU A 27 -5.44 -5.37 12.83
C LEU A 27 -6.26 -6.66 12.83
N SER A 28 -6.22 -7.42 11.72
CA SER A 28 -6.86 -8.74 11.67
C SER A 28 -6.16 -9.75 12.58
N THR A 29 -4.84 -9.64 12.74
CA THR A 29 -4.03 -10.45 13.66
C THR A 29 -4.45 -10.26 15.11
N LEU A 30 -4.74 -9.02 15.54
CA LEU A 30 -5.26 -8.72 16.89
C LEU A 30 -6.56 -9.48 17.22
N LEU A 31 -7.34 -9.86 16.21
CA LEU A 31 -8.61 -10.55 16.37
C LEU A 31 -8.48 -12.08 16.28
N ASN A 32 -7.34 -12.61 15.86
CA ASN A 32 -7.19 -14.03 15.46
C ASN A 32 -5.97 -14.73 16.10
N ASP A 33 -5.35 -14.16 17.15
CA ASP A 33 -4.18 -14.72 17.86
C ASP A 33 -3.01 -15.16 16.94
N ASN A 34 -2.86 -14.48 15.80
CA ASN A 34 -1.78 -14.77 14.85
C ASN A 34 -0.50 -13.98 15.20
N ASP A 35 0.61 -14.31 14.53
CA ASP A 35 1.84 -13.52 14.64
C ASP A 35 1.74 -12.18 13.87
N PHE A 36 2.22 -11.12 14.52
CA PHE A 36 2.37 -9.82 13.88
C PHE A 36 3.41 -9.88 12.76
N ARG A 37 3.13 -9.17 11.66
CA ARG A 37 4.05 -9.06 10.53
C ARG A 37 4.67 -7.68 10.47
N THR A 38 5.98 -7.64 10.32
CA THR A 38 6.72 -6.39 10.14
C THR A 38 6.41 -5.75 8.80
N PHE A 39 6.56 -4.42 8.71
CA PHE A 39 6.34 -3.67 7.47
C PHE A 39 7.22 -4.17 6.32
N SER A 40 8.45 -4.61 6.61
CA SER A 40 9.37 -5.17 5.63
C SER A 40 8.85 -6.42 4.94
N SER A 41 7.90 -7.15 5.53
CA SER A 41 7.25 -8.29 4.86
C SER A 41 6.34 -7.86 3.69
N PHE A 42 5.83 -6.62 3.72
CA PHE A 42 4.99 -6.02 2.69
C PHE A 42 5.77 -5.10 1.76
N TRP A 43 6.83 -4.47 2.28
CA TRP A 43 7.67 -3.50 1.57
C TRP A 43 9.14 -3.69 1.94
N SER A 44 9.85 -4.52 1.18
CA SER A 44 11.30 -4.66 1.36
C SER A 44 12.05 -4.63 0.03
N PRO A 45 13.20 -3.95 -0.02
CA PRO A 45 14.12 -4.05 -1.15
C PRO A 45 14.96 -5.34 -1.14
N SER A 46 14.99 -6.10 -0.03
CA SER A 46 15.87 -7.26 0.17
C SER A 46 15.28 -8.61 -0.26
N VAL A 47 14.11 -8.62 -0.89
CA VAL A 47 13.43 -9.85 -1.35
C VAL A 47 13.84 -10.20 -2.78
N SER A 48 13.61 -11.45 -3.22
CA SER A 48 13.85 -11.85 -4.61
C SER A 48 13.10 -10.93 -5.59
N ASN A 49 13.70 -10.65 -6.76
CA ASN A 49 13.13 -9.74 -7.76
C ASN A 49 11.67 -10.07 -8.08
N LYS A 50 11.34 -11.35 -8.29
CA LYS A 50 9.97 -11.80 -8.55
C LYS A 50 9.00 -11.39 -7.42
N LYS A 51 9.35 -11.68 -6.17
CA LYS A 51 8.49 -11.38 -5.01
C LYS A 51 8.39 -9.87 -4.75
N LYS A 52 9.45 -9.13 -5.05
CA LYS A 52 9.47 -7.67 -5.01
C LYS A 52 8.50 -7.09 -6.04
N ASP A 53 8.53 -7.58 -7.27
CA ASP A 53 7.66 -7.11 -8.36
C ASP A 53 6.19 -7.43 -8.06
N GLU A 54 5.88 -8.66 -7.63
CA GLU A 54 4.53 -9.06 -7.20
C GLU A 54 4.00 -8.17 -6.04
N ASN A 55 4.85 -7.89 -5.04
CA ASN A 55 4.46 -6.98 -3.96
C ASN A 55 4.29 -5.54 -4.45
N SER A 56 5.16 -5.05 -5.33
CA SER A 56 5.08 -3.70 -5.91
C SER A 56 3.77 -3.51 -6.66
N GLU A 57 3.39 -4.44 -7.54
CA GLU A 57 2.13 -4.37 -8.30
C GLU A 57 0.91 -4.42 -7.39
N MET A 58 0.87 -5.36 -6.44
CA MET A 58 -0.25 -5.47 -5.50
C MET A 58 -0.35 -4.24 -4.60
N ASN A 59 0.77 -3.72 -4.10
CA ASN A 59 0.80 -2.52 -3.29
C ASN A 59 0.38 -1.29 -4.10
N HIS A 60 0.80 -1.18 -5.36
CA HIS A 60 0.35 -0.11 -6.24
C HIS A 60 -1.16 -0.13 -6.43
N MET A 61 -1.73 -1.29 -6.78
CA MET A 61 -3.15 -1.48 -7.00
C MET A 61 -3.97 -1.12 -5.75
N ILE A 62 -3.57 -1.63 -4.58
CA ILE A 62 -4.25 -1.33 -3.32
C ILE A 62 -4.11 0.16 -2.97
N GLY A 63 -2.94 0.76 -3.22
CA GLY A 63 -2.69 2.18 -3.02
C GLY A 63 -3.63 3.06 -3.85
N VAL A 64 -3.81 2.74 -5.13
CA VAL A 64 -4.75 3.44 -6.03
C VAL A 64 -6.18 3.31 -5.53
N LEU A 65 -6.63 2.11 -5.16
CA LEU A 65 -7.99 1.89 -4.65
C LEU A 65 -8.23 2.64 -3.34
N PHE A 66 -7.28 2.57 -2.41
CA PHE A 66 -7.37 3.23 -1.12
C PHE A 66 -7.37 4.76 -1.26
N PHE A 67 -6.48 5.30 -2.10
CA PHE A 67 -6.44 6.74 -2.38
C PHE A 67 -7.72 7.21 -3.07
N GLY A 68 -8.21 6.48 -4.07
CA GLY A 68 -9.46 6.79 -4.76
C GLY A 68 -10.66 6.81 -3.81
N ALA A 69 -10.76 5.82 -2.92
CA ALA A 69 -11.80 5.79 -1.89
C ALA A 69 -11.69 6.98 -0.93
N LEU A 70 -10.48 7.33 -0.48
CA LEU A 70 -10.25 8.50 0.37
C LEU A 70 -10.70 9.80 -0.30
N ILE A 71 -10.35 10.01 -1.57
CA ILE A 71 -10.79 11.19 -2.34
C ILE A 71 -12.32 11.22 -2.47
N MET A 72 -12.96 10.09 -2.78
CA MET A 72 -14.42 10.02 -2.87
C MET A 72 -15.10 10.38 -1.55
N LEU A 73 -14.59 9.89 -0.42
CA LEU A 73 -15.12 10.24 0.90
C LEU A 73 -14.94 11.73 1.20
N LEU A 74 -13.77 12.30 0.88
CA LEU A 74 -13.51 13.73 1.07
C LEU A 74 -14.50 14.59 0.28
N ILE A 75 -14.82 14.19 -0.96
CA ILE A 75 -15.83 14.87 -1.79
C ILE A 75 -17.21 14.76 -1.12
N ILE A 76 -17.64 13.56 -0.73
CA ILE A 76 -18.98 13.33 -0.17
C ILE A 76 -19.20 14.14 1.12
N PHE A 77 -18.18 14.24 1.99
CA PHE A 77 -18.32 14.91 3.30
C PHE A 77 -17.99 16.41 3.28
N ASN A 78 -17.47 16.95 2.17
CA ASN A 78 -17.16 18.39 2.04
C ASN A 78 -17.85 19.07 0.84
N ALA A 79 -18.70 18.36 0.10
CA ALA A 79 -19.60 18.89 -0.93
C ALA A 79 -20.98 19.18 -0.33
#